data_AF-A0A6J5WZ86-F1
#
_entry.id   AF-A0A6J5WZ86-F1
#
_cell.length_a   1.000
_cell.length_b   1.000
_cell.length_c   1.000
_cell.angle_alpha   90.00
_cell.angle_beta   90.00
_cell.angle_gamma   90.00
#
_symmetry.space_group_name_H-M   'P 1'
#
loop_
_entity.id
_entity.type
_entity.pdbx_description
1 polymer ?
#
loop_
_entity_poly.entity_id
_entity_poly.type
_entity_poly.pdbx_seq_one_letter_code
_entity_poly.pdbx_strand_id
1 'polypeptide(L)'
;MRFCLQPLHGMQLMPQIISLLILGVLVVFVLPTTAEVDQALLPQALHGCSDHCGNVTIPYPFGMAKGCYRGPEFFINCTTGTTPDEEPIPYLTKRSGTDNLIQIHVTNISLKGELHVLQPITRACDADLNVGLETDLPLPPPFTFSNTQNNFFTIGCGSSGNLLGFRPGLGLDGHTLSNIHRYCFTFCDDNSSGNDTDLVITDDSCSGFACSLSSLPSGVQYISIILSRSIPTNWDSSYPCRYAFLAEKSEFTFSPNTSFQQLSNTSHLPVVVNWEIGDHGPCDLEQRSKHVDFACKGTAHA
;
A
#
# COMPACT_ATOMS: atom_id res chain seq x y z
N MET A 1 99.52 -12.78 3.69
CA MET A 1 98.31 -13.61 3.81
C MET A 1 97.21 -12.97 3.00
N ARG A 2 96.82 -13.59 1.88
CA ARG A 2 95.65 -13.20 1.08
C ARG A 2 94.52 -14.16 1.46
N PHE A 3 93.39 -13.64 1.93
CA PHE A 3 92.16 -14.40 2.12
C PHE A 3 91.14 -13.99 1.05
N CYS A 4 90.64 -14.99 0.32
CA CYS A 4 89.52 -14.89 -0.60
C CYS A 4 88.20 -14.79 0.18
N LEU A 5 87.27 -13.96 -0.30
CA LEU A 5 85.86 -14.00 0.08
C LEU A 5 85.04 -14.41 -1.16
N GLN A 6 84.31 -15.51 -1.05
CA GLN A 6 83.33 -15.98 -2.04
C GLN A 6 82.01 -15.18 -1.93
N PRO A 7 81.25 -15.03 -3.03
CA PRO A 7 79.88 -14.51 -2.98
C PRO A 7 78.88 -15.64 -2.73
N LEU A 8 77.94 -15.42 -1.79
CA LEU A 8 76.80 -16.31 -1.54
C LEU A 8 75.75 -16.12 -2.64
N HIS A 9 75.45 -17.22 -3.33
CA HIS A 9 74.27 -17.40 -4.18
C HIS A 9 73.01 -17.53 -3.32
N GLY A 10 72.04 -16.66 -3.53
CA GLY A 10 70.70 -16.85 -2.98
C GLY A 10 69.76 -15.74 -3.40
N MET A 11 68.93 -16.02 -4.40
CA MET A 11 67.55 -15.49 -4.59
C MET A 11 67.08 -15.76 -6.02
N GLN A 12 66.57 -16.97 -6.27
CA GLN A 12 65.90 -17.28 -7.55
C GLN A 12 64.58 -18.07 -7.36
N LEU A 13 64.12 -18.23 -6.12
CA LEU A 13 62.93 -19.02 -5.76
C LEU A 13 61.64 -18.18 -5.54
N MET A 14 61.73 -16.85 -5.49
CA MET A 14 60.57 -15.96 -5.25
C MET A 14 59.49 -15.95 -6.37
N PRO A 15 59.80 -16.01 -7.68
CA PRO A 15 58.76 -15.80 -8.70
C PRO A 15 57.86 -17.02 -8.92
N GLN A 16 58.31 -18.24 -8.58
CA GLN A 16 57.50 -19.45 -8.78
C GLN A 16 56.42 -19.64 -7.70
N ILE A 17 56.68 -19.21 -6.47
CA ILE A 17 55.73 -19.32 -5.36
C ILE A 17 54.55 -18.36 -5.56
N ILE A 18 54.81 -17.15 -6.08
CA ILE A 18 53.77 -16.15 -6.38
C ILE A 18 52.84 -16.65 -7.50
N SER A 19 53.37 -17.30 -8.53
CA SER A 19 52.56 -17.83 -9.64
C SER A 19 51.63 -18.98 -9.23
N LEU A 20 52.06 -19.82 -8.28
CA LEU A 20 51.24 -20.91 -7.72
C LEU A 20 50.11 -20.37 -6.82
N LEU A 21 50.37 -19.30 -6.07
CA LEU A 21 49.35 -18.64 -5.24
C LEU A 21 48.27 -17.96 -6.09
N ILE A 22 48.63 -17.32 -7.21
CA ILE A 22 47.67 -16.67 -8.11
C ILE A 22 46.75 -17.70 -8.79
N LEU A 23 47.29 -18.84 -9.23
CA LEU A 23 46.48 -19.92 -9.80
C LEU A 23 45.53 -20.55 -8.76
N GLY A 24 45.99 -20.73 -7.52
CA GLY A 24 45.16 -21.26 -6.43
C GLY A 24 43.99 -20.33 -6.07
N VAL A 25 44.19 -19.01 -6.08
CA VAL A 25 43.12 -18.03 -5.82
C VAL A 25 42.10 -17.97 -6.97
N LEU A 26 42.53 -18.13 -8.23
CA LEU A 26 41.63 -18.15 -9.39
C LEU A 26 40.73 -19.40 -9.45
N VAL A 27 41.20 -20.56 -8.98
CA VAL A 27 40.42 -21.80 -8.99
C VAL A 27 39.34 -21.84 -7.89
N VAL A 28 39.53 -21.11 -6.78
CA VAL A 28 38.55 -21.05 -5.67
C VAL A 28 37.36 -20.14 -5.98
N PHE A 29 37.45 -19.25 -6.96
CA PHE A 29 36.38 -18.29 -7.31
C PHE A 29 35.40 -18.78 -8.38
N VAL A 30 35.54 -20.00 -8.91
CA VAL A 30 34.57 -20.59 -9.86
C VAL A 30 33.67 -21.59 -9.12
N LEU A 31 32.95 -21.10 -8.11
CA LEU A 31 31.76 -21.79 -7.65
C LEU A 31 30.67 -21.52 -8.70
N PRO A 32 30.05 -22.56 -9.31
CA PRO A 32 28.87 -22.34 -10.12
C PRO A 32 27.79 -21.77 -9.20
N THR A 33 27.51 -20.48 -9.32
CA THR A 33 26.28 -19.89 -8.79
C THR A 33 25.14 -20.58 -9.50
N THR A 34 24.54 -21.58 -8.86
CA THR A 34 23.21 -22.04 -9.23
C THR A 34 22.30 -20.85 -9.03
N ALA A 35 22.00 -20.14 -10.13
CA ALA A 35 20.88 -19.21 -10.13
C ALA A 35 19.65 -20.07 -9.83
N GLU A 36 19.14 -19.99 -8.60
CA GLU A 36 17.80 -20.45 -8.29
C GLU A 36 16.89 -19.62 -9.19
N VAL A 37 16.38 -20.27 -10.24
CA VAL A 37 15.27 -19.70 -11.02
C VAL A 37 14.10 -19.76 -10.06
N ASP A 38 13.86 -18.64 -9.38
CA ASP A 38 12.67 -18.41 -8.59
C ASP A 38 11.49 -18.41 -9.57
N GLN A 39 10.98 -19.60 -9.86
CA GLN A 39 9.74 -19.76 -10.61
C GLN A 39 8.66 -19.23 -9.68
N ALA A 40 8.30 -17.95 -9.82
CA ALA A 40 7.17 -17.36 -9.13
C ALA A 40 5.95 -18.25 -9.36
N LEU A 41 5.59 -19.05 -8.35
CA LEU A 41 4.44 -19.92 -8.43
C LEU A 41 3.22 -19.01 -8.55
N LEU A 42 2.38 -19.26 -9.56
CA LEU A 42 1.15 -18.51 -9.74
C LEU A 42 0.31 -18.57 -8.45
N PRO A 43 -0.35 -17.48 -8.05
CA PRO A 43 -1.26 -17.52 -6.92
C PRO A 43 -2.34 -18.57 -7.15
N GLN A 44 -2.33 -19.66 -6.38
CA GLN A 44 -3.24 -20.79 -6.57
C GLN A 44 -4.34 -20.79 -5.51
N ALA A 45 -5.58 -20.99 -5.95
CA ALA A 45 -6.69 -21.32 -5.06
C ALA A 45 -6.52 -22.71 -4.45
N LEU A 46 -7.29 -23.00 -3.41
CA LEU A 46 -7.35 -24.34 -2.83
C LEU A 46 -7.83 -25.36 -3.87
N HIS A 47 -7.24 -26.56 -3.90
CA HIS A 47 -7.58 -27.58 -4.88
C HIS A 47 -9.10 -27.88 -4.93
N GLY A 48 -9.70 -27.72 -6.10
CA GLY A 48 -11.14 -27.90 -6.33
C GLY A 48 -11.99 -26.64 -6.11
N CYS A 49 -11.36 -25.50 -5.84
CA CYS A 49 -12.01 -24.19 -5.72
C CYS A 49 -11.73 -23.32 -6.96
N SER A 50 -12.67 -22.41 -7.25
CA SER A 50 -12.45 -21.39 -8.28
C SER A 50 -11.39 -20.39 -7.82
N ASP A 51 -10.52 -19.98 -8.74
CA ASP A 51 -9.37 -19.12 -8.53
C ASP A 51 -9.54 -17.71 -9.11
N HIS A 52 -10.71 -17.35 -9.63
CA HIS A 52 -10.95 -16.04 -10.22
C HIS A 52 -12.36 -15.52 -9.96
N CYS A 53 -12.45 -14.20 -9.79
CA CYS A 53 -13.69 -13.42 -9.82
C CYS A 53 -13.50 -12.26 -10.80
N GLY A 54 -14.13 -12.36 -11.96
CA GLY A 54 -13.80 -11.49 -13.09
C GLY A 54 -12.32 -11.60 -13.43
N ASN A 55 -11.65 -10.46 -13.56
CA ASN A 55 -10.23 -10.33 -13.84
C ASN A 55 -9.31 -10.44 -12.61
N VAL A 56 -9.85 -10.71 -11.42
CA VAL A 56 -9.07 -10.80 -10.18
C VAL A 56 -8.83 -12.25 -9.80
N THR A 57 -7.55 -12.63 -9.66
CA THR A 57 -7.15 -13.93 -9.09
C THR A 57 -7.44 -13.96 -7.59
N ILE A 58 -8.08 -15.04 -7.13
CA ILE A 58 -8.45 -15.29 -5.74
C ILE A 58 -7.65 -16.51 -5.24
N PRO A 59 -6.43 -16.30 -4.73
CA PRO A 59 -5.60 -17.39 -4.23
C PRO A 59 -5.99 -17.76 -2.80
N TYR A 60 -5.64 -18.97 -2.37
CA TYR A 60 -5.65 -19.31 -0.95
C TYR A 60 -4.69 -18.35 -0.19
N PRO A 61 -5.02 -17.85 1.02
CA PRO A 61 -6.11 -18.24 1.93
C PRO A 61 -7.50 -17.68 1.59
N PHE A 62 -7.63 -16.86 0.56
CA PHE A 62 -8.91 -16.32 0.10
C PHE A 62 -9.73 -17.35 -0.68
N GLY A 63 -11.03 -17.14 -0.73
CA GLY A 63 -11.93 -18.01 -1.47
C GLY A 63 -13.37 -17.50 -1.49
N MET A 64 -14.13 -18.00 -2.46
CA MET A 64 -15.50 -17.52 -2.76
C MET A 64 -16.61 -18.48 -2.32
N ALA A 65 -16.26 -19.64 -1.77
CA ALA A 65 -17.22 -20.67 -1.37
C ALA A 65 -16.83 -21.31 -0.04
N LYS A 66 -17.82 -21.84 0.69
CA LYS A 66 -17.59 -22.55 1.95
C LYS A 66 -16.60 -23.69 1.74
N GLY A 67 -15.52 -23.71 2.53
CA GLY A 67 -14.45 -24.68 2.42
C GLY A 67 -13.32 -24.30 1.45
N CYS A 68 -13.42 -23.16 0.76
CA CYS A 68 -12.40 -22.67 -0.17
C CYS A 68 -11.54 -21.52 0.37
N TYR A 69 -11.89 -20.98 1.53
CA TYR A 69 -11.13 -19.94 2.24
C TYR A 69 -10.67 -20.47 3.60
N ARG A 70 -9.58 -19.91 4.14
CA ARG A 70 -9.01 -20.33 5.43
C ARG A 70 -9.92 -20.01 6.62
N GLY A 71 -10.50 -18.83 6.63
CA GLY A 71 -11.37 -18.31 7.69
C GLY A 71 -12.40 -17.33 7.14
N PRO A 72 -13.51 -17.06 7.86
CA PRO A 72 -14.57 -16.15 7.39
C PRO A 72 -14.07 -14.76 6.96
N GLU A 73 -12.98 -14.28 7.54
CA GLU A 73 -12.29 -13.03 7.19
C GLU A 73 -11.68 -13.04 5.78
N PHE A 74 -11.32 -14.21 5.25
CA PHE A 74 -10.74 -14.39 3.92
C PHE A 74 -11.80 -14.70 2.84
N PHE A 75 -13.09 -14.62 3.19
CA PHE A 75 -14.16 -14.80 2.23
C PHE A 75 -14.25 -13.59 1.28
N ILE A 76 -14.19 -13.86 -0.02
CA ILE A 76 -14.44 -12.88 -1.07
C ILE A 76 -15.84 -13.11 -1.63
N ASN A 77 -16.71 -12.10 -1.47
CA ASN A 77 -18.02 -12.12 -2.10
C ASN A 77 -17.89 -11.72 -3.57
N CYS A 78 -17.94 -12.69 -4.47
CA CYS A 78 -17.94 -12.45 -5.91
C CYS A 78 -19.37 -12.18 -6.39
N THR A 79 -19.73 -10.92 -6.59
CA THR A 79 -21.09 -10.54 -7.03
C THR A 79 -21.14 -10.51 -8.54
N THR A 80 -21.97 -11.35 -9.14
CA THR A 80 -22.27 -11.32 -10.58
C THR A 80 -23.28 -10.22 -10.88
N GLY A 81 -23.12 -9.54 -12.00
CA GLY A 81 -24.06 -8.54 -12.46
C GLY A 81 -25.47 -9.06 -12.74
N THR A 82 -26.38 -8.15 -13.07
CA THR A 82 -27.78 -8.50 -13.39
C THR A 82 -27.96 -9.02 -14.81
N THR A 83 -26.98 -8.75 -15.67
CA THR A 83 -26.93 -9.21 -17.06
C THR A 83 -25.81 -10.24 -17.25
N PRO A 84 -25.93 -11.18 -18.20
CA PRO A 84 -24.90 -12.19 -18.46
C PRO A 84 -23.54 -11.61 -18.90
N ASP A 85 -23.52 -10.38 -19.40
CA ASP A 85 -22.34 -9.72 -19.95
C ASP A 85 -21.59 -8.86 -18.91
N GLU A 86 -22.15 -8.70 -17.71
CA GLU A 86 -21.50 -7.96 -16.63
C GLU A 86 -20.45 -8.82 -15.93
N GLU A 87 -19.22 -8.32 -15.90
CA GLU A 87 -18.09 -8.99 -15.26
C GLU A 87 -18.31 -9.11 -13.74
N PRO A 88 -18.06 -10.28 -13.13
CA PRO A 88 -18.18 -10.45 -11.68
C PRO A 88 -17.20 -9.56 -10.90
N ILE A 89 -17.66 -8.96 -9.80
CA ILE A 89 -16.86 -8.04 -9.00
C ILE A 89 -16.57 -8.65 -7.61
N PRO A 90 -15.29 -8.73 -7.18
CA PRO A 90 -14.93 -9.27 -5.88
C PRO A 90 -15.01 -8.21 -4.78
N TYR A 91 -15.62 -8.58 -3.65
CA TYR A 91 -15.72 -7.74 -2.47
C TYR A 91 -15.18 -8.42 -1.21
N LEU A 92 -14.30 -7.74 -0.49
CA LEU A 92 -14.04 -8.03 0.91
C LEU A 92 -15.24 -7.52 1.73
N THR A 93 -15.69 -8.32 2.69
CA THR A 93 -16.91 -7.98 3.45
C THR A 93 -16.64 -7.76 4.92
N LYS A 94 -17.27 -6.73 5.50
CA LYS A 94 -17.28 -6.48 6.95
C LYS A 94 -18.73 -6.37 7.43
N ARG A 95 -19.07 -7.14 8.46
CA ARG A 95 -20.36 -6.94 9.16
C ARG A 95 -20.28 -5.71 10.06
N SER A 96 -21.28 -4.86 9.97
CA SER A 96 -21.50 -3.70 10.84
C SER A 96 -22.87 -3.84 11.50
N GLY A 97 -22.92 -4.03 12.82
CA GLY A 97 -24.18 -4.30 13.53
C GLY A 97 -24.82 -5.65 13.14
N THR A 98 -26.16 -5.73 13.22
CA THR A 98 -26.91 -6.97 12.97
C THR A 98 -27.13 -7.27 11.50
N ASP A 99 -27.34 -6.24 10.66
CA ASP A 99 -27.84 -6.43 9.28
C ASP A 99 -27.08 -5.64 8.20
N ASN A 100 -26.14 -4.75 8.56
CA ASN A 100 -25.40 -3.98 7.56
C ASN A 100 -24.13 -4.72 7.13
N LEU A 101 -24.01 -4.99 5.84
CA LEU A 101 -22.81 -5.56 5.22
C LEU A 101 -22.09 -4.47 4.44
N ILE A 102 -20.86 -4.18 4.84
CA ILE A 102 -19.98 -3.26 4.11
C ILE A 102 -19.21 -4.10 3.09
N GLN A 103 -19.28 -3.70 1.83
CA GLN A 103 -18.59 -4.34 0.72
C GLN A 103 -17.48 -3.43 0.21
N ILE A 104 -16.26 -3.96 0.18
CA ILE A 104 -15.06 -3.24 -0.21
C ILE A 104 -14.54 -3.89 -1.49
N HIS A 105 -14.58 -3.15 -2.60
CA HIS A 105 -14.19 -3.68 -3.91
C HIS A 105 -12.69 -3.98 -3.93
N VAL A 106 -12.35 -5.24 -4.19
CA VAL A 106 -10.97 -5.74 -4.32
C VAL A 106 -10.53 -5.65 -5.76
N THR A 107 -9.32 -5.16 -6.03
CA THR A 107 -8.77 -5.08 -7.39
C THR A 107 -7.61 -6.03 -7.62
N ASN A 108 -6.88 -6.40 -6.56
CA ASN A 108 -5.78 -7.35 -6.64
C ASN A 108 -5.48 -8.00 -5.28
N ILE A 109 -5.04 -9.26 -5.30
CA ILE A 109 -4.57 -9.99 -4.12
C ILE A 109 -3.13 -10.47 -4.38
N SER A 110 -2.21 -10.02 -3.55
CA SER A 110 -0.80 -10.42 -3.58
C SER A 110 -0.50 -11.35 -2.40
N LEU A 111 0.15 -12.48 -2.71
CA LEU A 111 0.59 -13.46 -1.70
C LEU A 111 1.68 -12.94 -0.75
N LYS A 112 2.27 -11.79 -1.08
CA LYS A 112 3.23 -11.06 -0.22
C LYS A 112 2.56 -10.28 0.91
N GLY A 113 1.26 -10.49 1.15
CA GLY A 113 0.53 -9.85 2.26
C GLY A 113 -0.11 -8.52 1.90
N GLU A 114 -0.31 -8.24 0.62
CA GLU A 114 -0.95 -7.03 0.13
C GLU A 114 -2.28 -7.36 -0.55
N LEU A 115 -3.30 -6.55 -0.27
CA LEU A 115 -4.64 -6.60 -0.84
C LEU A 115 -4.96 -5.19 -1.35
N HIS A 116 -5.19 -5.02 -2.65
CA HIS A 116 -5.55 -3.73 -3.22
C HIS A 116 -7.07 -3.60 -3.26
N VAL A 117 -7.57 -2.47 -2.75
CA VAL A 117 -9.00 -2.17 -2.66
C VAL A 117 -9.31 -0.76 -3.14
N LEU A 118 -10.54 -0.49 -3.55
CA LEU A 118 -10.99 0.86 -3.89
C LEU A 118 -11.61 1.58 -2.70
N GLN A 119 -11.17 2.82 -2.48
CA GLN A 119 -11.70 3.74 -1.47
C GLN A 119 -12.44 4.91 -2.16
N PRO A 120 -13.69 5.23 -1.75
CA PRO A 120 -14.41 6.39 -2.29
C PRO A 120 -13.72 7.71 -1.89
N ILE A 121 -13.45 8.61 -2.81
CA ILE A 121 -12.79 9.89 -2.46
C ILE A 121 -13.78 10.88 -1.85
N THR A 122 -13.36 11.63 -0.83
CA THR A 122 -14.16 12.74 -0.28
C THR A 122 -13.98 13.95 -1.18
N ARG A 123 -15.07 14.46 -1.79
CA ARG A 123 -15.05 15.53 -2.79
C ARG A 123 -16.06 16.63 -2.46
N ALA A 124 -15.67 17.88 -2.64
CA ALA A 124 -16.53 19.06 -2.44
C ALA A 124 -16.29 20.13 -3.52
N CYS A 125 -17.27 20.41 -4.38
CA CYS A 125 -17.15 21.43 -5.43
C CYS A 125 -17.92 22.72 -5.13
N ASP A 126 -19.12 22.59 -4.57
CA ASP A 126 -19.99 23.74 -4.24
C ASP A 126 -20.60 23.59 -2.84
N ALA A 127 -20.02 22.72 -2.03
CA ALA A 127 -20.54 22.43 -0.70
C ALA A 127 -20.10 23.50 0.31
N ASP A 128 -21.02 23.88 1.19
CA ASP A 128 -20.64 24.60 2.39
C ASP A 128 -19.88 23.66 3.34
N LEU A 129 -18.55 23.64 3.18
CA LEU A 129 -17.63 22.85 4.01
C LEU A 129 -17.53 23.34 5.47
N ASN A 130 -18.45 24.18 5.94
CA ASN A 130 -18.59 24.55 7.35
C ASN A 130 -18.96 23.34 8.25
N VAL A 131 -19.68 22.35 7.71
CA VAL A 131 -20.08 21.13 8.46
C VAL A 131 -19.09 19.97 8.26
N GLY A 132 -18.22 20.04 7.25
CA GLY A 132 -17.31 18.96 6.87
C GLY A 132 -18.02 17.82 6.13
N LEU A 133 -17.34 17.20 5.16
CA LEU A 133 -17.80 15.98 4.49
C LEU A 133 -16.97 14.80 4.97
N GLU A 134 -17.63 13.72 5.36
CA GLU A 134 -17.00 12.54 5.94
C GLU A 134 -17.10 11.33 5.02
N THR A 135 -16.06 10.52 4.97
CA THR A 135 -16.05 9.22 4.30
C THR A 135 -15.30 8.21 5.14
N ASP A 136 -15.98 7.11 5.46
CA ASP A 136 -15.46 6.03 6.27
C ASP A 136 -15.04 4.84 5.43
N LEU A 137 -13.93 4.20 5.82
CA LEU A 137 -13.54 2.89 5.30
C LEU A 137 -13.14 1.95 6.45
N PRO A 138 -14.05 1.08 6.89
CA PRO A 138 -13.80 0.13 7.96
C PRO A 138 -13.35 -1.24 7.41
N LEU A 139 -12.13 -1.67 7.72
CA LEU A 139 -11.62 -3.00 7.37
C LEU A 139 -12.06 -4.07 8.39
N PRO A 140 -12.38 -5.31 7.96
CA PRO A 140 -12.57 -6.42 8.89
C PRO A 140 -11.21 -6.83 9.51
N PRO A 141 -11.15 -7.31 10.76
CA PRO A 141 -9.94 -7.97 11.25
C PRO A 141 -9.63 -9.23 10.41
N PRO A 142 -8.36 -9.58 10.17
CA PRO A 142 -7.13 -8.96 10.68
C PRO A 142 -6.54 -7.83 9.80
N PHE A 143 -7.23 -7.43 8.73
CA PHE A 143 -6.71 -6.51 7.71
C PHE A 143 -6.37 -5.12 8.29
N THR A 144 -5.27 -4.50 7.84
CA THR A 144 -4.86 -3.14 8.24
C THR A 144 -4.43 -2.30 7.03
N PHE A 145 -4.57 -0.98 7.07
CA PHE A 145 -4.06 -0.12 6.01
C PHE A 145 -2.52 -0.12 5.99
N SER A 146 -1.93 -0.28 4.80
CA SER A 146 -0.47 -0.24 4.66
C SER A 146 0.07 1.16 4.94
N ASN A 147 0.96 1.27 5.94
CA ASN A 147 1.61 2.53 6.28
C ASN A 147 2.80 2.87 5.37
N THR A 148 3.28 1.89 4.61
CA THR A 148 4.41 2.05 3.69
C THR A 148 3.96 2.33 2.28
N GLN A 149 2.80 1.82 1.86
CA GLN A 149 2.32 1.90 0.48
C GLN A 149 1.26 2.98 0.26
N ASN A 150 0.64 3.51 1.32
CA ASN A 150 -0.39 4.55 1.19
C ASN A 150 0.06 5.91 1.72
N ASN A 151 -0.48 6.97 1.11
CA ASN A 151 -0.43 8.34 1.60
C ASN A 151 -1.84 8.90 1.71
N PHE A 152 -2.10 9.67 2.77
CA PHE A 152 -3.30 10.49 2.91
C PHE A 152 -3.05 11.83 2.20
N PHE A 153 -3.97 12.26 1.35
CA PHE A 153 -3.87 13.49 0.56
C PHE A 153 -5.02 14.44 0.86
N THR A 154 -4.74 15.73 0.76
CA THR A 154 -5.74 16.80 0.65
C THR A 154 -5.35 17.69 -0.51
N ILE A 155 -6.29 17.95 -1.42
CA ILE A 155 -6.08 18.71 -2.67
C ILE A 155 -7.11 19.84 -2.75
N GLY A 156 -6.68 21.00 -3.22
CA GLY A 156 -7.47 22.24 -3.29
C GLY A 156 -6.88 23.32 -2.41
N CYS A 157 -7.56 24.45 -2.26
CA CYS A 157 -7.05 25.59 -1.47
C CYS A 157 -8.03 26.04 -0.40
N GLY A 158 -7.50 26.52 0.73
CA GLY A 158 -8.27 26.91 1.90
C GLY A 158 -9.03 25.74 2.53
N SER A 159 -8.44 24.53 2.45
CA SER A 159 -9.07 23.29 2.89
C SER A 159 -8.25 22.59 3.96
N SER A 160 -8.92 21.78 4.78
CA SER A 160 -8.28 20.82 5.68
C SER A 160 -8.87 19.43 5.46
N GLY A 161 -8.00 18.45 5.26
CA GLY A 161 -8.34 17.04 5.37
C GLY A 161 -7.87 16.52 6.72
N ASN A 162 -8.79 15.87 7.42
CA ASN A 162 -8.56 15.30 8.74
C ASN A 162 -8.81 13.80 8.62
N LEU A 163 -7.81 12.98 8.91
CA LEU A 163 -7.96 11.53 8.94
C LEU A 163 -7.92 11.06 10.40
N LEU A 164 -9.03 10.46 10.83
CA LEU A 164 -9.20 9.79 12.12
C LEU A 164 -9.01 8.29 11.91
N GLY A 165 -8.04 7.70 12.60
CA GLY A 165 -7.71 6.30 12.48
C GLY A 165 -7.91 5.54 13.79
N PHE A 166 -8.33 4.29 13.69
CA PHE A 166 -8.56 3.42 14.85
C PHE A 166 -7.77 2.12 14.71
N ARG A 167 -7.09 1.73 15.79
CA ARG A 167 -6.45 0.43 15.92
C ARG A 167 -7.29 -0.50 16.82
N PRO A 168 -7.41 -1.80 16.49
CA PRO A 168 -8.01 -2.77 17.39
C PRO A 168 -7.13 -2.99 18.64
N GLY A 169 -7.75 -3.32 19.78
CA GLY A 169 -7.03 -3.79 20.97
C GLY A 169 -6.46 -2.72 21.92
N LEU A 170 -6.68 -1.43 21.67
CA LEU A 170 -6.30 -0.33 22.58
C LEU A 170 -7.38 0.10 23.58
N GLY A 171 -8.40 -0.75 23.80
CA GLY A 171 -9.38 -0.55 24.87
C GLY A 171 -9.89 -1.89 25.38
N LEU A 172 -9.57 -2.21 26.64
CA LEU A 172 -10.19 -3.31 27.40
C LEU A 172 -11.64 -2.95 27.83
N ASP A 173 -12.16 -1.85 27.30
CA ASP A 173 -13.30 -1.12 27.81
C ASP A 173 -14.07 -0.39 26.70
N GLY A 174 -14.24 -1.00 25.52
CA GLY A 174 -15.33 -0.68 24.59
C GLY A 174 -15.48 0.78 24.09
N HIS A 175 -14.56 1.67 24.43
CA HIS A 175 -14.55 3.08 24.06
C HIS A 175 -13.42 3.30 23.07
N THR A 176 -13.68 3.02 21.80
CA THR A 176 -12.75 3.23 20.69
C THR A 176 -12.63 4.74 20.42
N LEU A 177 -11.88 5.47 21.24
CA LEU A 177 -11.45 6.82 20.89
C LEU A 177 -10.54 6.72 19.66
N SER A 178 -10.72 7.63 18.69
CA SER A 178 -9.74 7.80 17.61
C SER A 178 -8.37 7.99 18.25
N ASN A 179 -7.45 7.07 18.00
CA ASN A 179 -6.12 7.11 18.58
C ASN A 179 -5.06 7.57 17.57
N ILE A 180 -5.49 7.86 16.33
CA ILE A 180 -4.63 8.34 15.24
C ILE A 180 -5.30 9.53 14.60
N HIS A 181 -4.57 10.64 14.54
CA HIS A 181 -5.03 11.84 13.87
C HIS A 181 -3.96 12.28 12.88
N ARG A 182 -4.34 12.46 11.61
CA ARG A 182 -3.52 13.11 10.59
C ARG A 182 -4.27 14.32 10.05
N TYR A 183 -3.53 15.40 9.87
CA TYR A 183 -4.06 16.67 9.41
C TYR A 183 -3.25 17.13 8.20
N CYS A 184 -3.93 17.41 7.11
CA CYS A 184 -3.37 17.99 5.90
C CYS A 184 -4.09 19.31 5.66
N PHE A 185 -3.34 20.40 5.65
CA PHE A 185 -3.87 21.73 5.35
C PHE A 185 -3.34 22.18 4.01
N THR A 186 -4.21 22.78 3.20
CA THR A 186 -3.81 23.33 1.93
C THR A 186 -4.19 24.79 1.81
N PHE A 187 -3.23 25.58 1.35
CA PHE A 187 -3.33 27.02 1.12
C PHE A 187 -2.83 27.36 -0.27
N CYS A 188 -3.26 28.50 -0.79
CA CYS A 188 -2.82 29.05 -2.06
C CYS A 188 -2.71 30.55 -1.93
N ASP A 189 -1.78 31.14 -2.66
CA ASP A 189 -1.49 32.56 -2.57
C ASP A 189 -2.50 33.35 -3.37
N ASP A 190 -3.32 34.16 -2.71
CA ASP A 190 -4.26 35.05 -3.37
C ASP A 190 -3.49 36.24 -3.98
N ASN A 191 -3.26 36.22 -5.29
CA ASN A 191 -2.57 37.31 -5.99
C ASN A 191 -3.51 38.43 -6.47
N SER A 192 -4.74 38.49 -5.95
CA SER A 192 -5.78 39.48 -6.30
C SER A 192 -5.44 40.95 -6.04
N SER A 193 -4.21 41.26 -5.58
CA SER A 193 -3.68 42.63 -5.51
C SER A 193 -3.01 43.11 -6.82
N GLY A 194 -2.84 42.23 -7.82
CA GLY A 194 -2.41 42.57 -9.18
C GLY A 194 -3.52 42.42 -10.22
N ASN A 195 -3.29 42.92 -11.44
CA ASN A 195 -4.18 42.72 -12.61
C ASN A 195 -4.20 41.26 -13.11
N ASP A 196 -3.57 40.34 -12.38
CA ASP A 196 -3.39 38.94 -12.75
C ASP A 196 -4.32 38.11 -11.87
N THR A 197 -5.46 37.73 -12.44
CA THR A 197 -6.53 36.99 -11.75
C THR A 197 -6.29 35.50 -11.68
N ASP A 198 -5.23 34.99 -12.33
CA ASP A 198 -5.01 33.56 -12.46
C ASP A 198 -4.16 33.05 -11.30
N LEU A 199 -4.80 32.27 -10.41
CA LEU A 199 -4.11 31.47 -9.41
C LEU A 199 -3.28 30.39 -10.12
N VAL A 200 -2.01 30.67 -10.40
CA VAL A 200 -1.12 29.69 -11.03
C VAL A 200 -0.58 28.76 -9.96
N ILE A 201 -1.23 27.60 -9.80
CA ILE A 201 -0.66 26.49 -9.04
C ILE A 201 0.52 25.97 -9.87
N THR A 202 1.75 26.23 -9.41
CA THR A 202 2.98 25.84 -10.13
C THR A 202 3.84 24.84 -9.36
N ASP A 203 3.67 24.78 -8.04
CA ASP A 203 4.43 23.91 -7.15
C ASP A 203 3.83 22.50 -7.12
N ASP A 204 4.64 21.50 -7.45
CA ASP A 204 4.29 20.08 -7.46
C ASP A 204 4.75 19.31 -6.21
N SER A 205 5.42 19.99 -5.25
CA SER A 205 6.02 19.37 -4.06
C SER A 205 5.03 18.76 -3.06
N CYS A 206 3.74 19.12 -3.15
CA CYS A 206 2.67 18.69 -2.26
C CYS A 206 2.98 18.88 -0.75
N SER A 207 3.56 20.03 -0.41
CA SER A 207 3.96 20.37 0.97
C SER A 207 3.08 21.42 1.65
N GLY A 208 1.80 21.52 1.27
CA GLY A 208 0.83 22.46 1.84
C GLY A 208 0.33 23.54 0.87
N PHE A 209 0.96 23.69 -0.29
CA PHE A 209 0.50 24.58 -1.35
C PHE A 209 -0.35 23.80 -2.36
N ALA A 210 -1.66 24.08 -2.42
CA ALA A 210 -2.69 23.35 -3.20
C ALA A 210 -2.81 21.81 -2.96
N CYS A 211 -1.79 21.19 -2.39
CA CYS A 211 -1.67 19.78 -2.09
C CYS A 211 -0.90 19.62 -0.79
N SER A 212 -1.39 18.73 0.07
CA SER A 212 -0.71 18.31 1.28
C SER A 212 -0.88 16.81 1.44
N LEU A 213 0.17 16.14 1.92
CA LEU A 213 0.14 14.71 2.19
C LEU A 213 0.63 14.37 3.59
N SER A 214 0.19 13.22 4.10
CA SER A 214 0.64 12.66 5.38
C SER A 214 0.68 11.14 5.33
N SER A 215 1.65 10.54 6.02
CA SER A 215 1.76 9.09 6.15
C SER A 215 0.88 8.54 7.28
N LEU A 216 0.25 7.39 7.08
CA LEU A 216 -0.39 6.65 8.17
C LEU A 216 0.67 5.96 9.06
N PRO A 217 0.42 5.78 10.37
CA PRO A 217 1.21 4.84 11.15
C PRO A 217 0.71 3.40 10.91
N SER A 218 1.45 2.37 11.35
CA SER A 218 1.03 0.97 11.17
C SER A 218 -0.20 0.61 12.04
N GLY A 219 -0.88 -0.48 11.66
CA GLY A 219 -1.93 -1.13 12.47
C GLY A 219 -3.32 -0.50 12.42
N VAL A 220 -3.58 0.42 11.50
CA VAL A 220 -4.88 1.10 11.36
C VAL A 220 -5.88 0.18 10.67
N GLN A 221 -7.09 0.01 11.20
CA GLN A 221 -8.14 -0.82 10.59
C GLN A 221 -9.38 -0.04 10.18
N TYR A 222 -9.58 1.13 10.75
CA TYR A 222 -10.67 2.02 10.41
C TYR A 222 -10.08 3.38 10.12
N ILE A 223 -10.53 4.00 9.03
CA ILE A 223 -10.29 5.42 8.75
C ILE A 223 -11.62 6.13 8.56
N SER A 224 -11.73 7.33 9.14
CA SER A 224 -12.70 8.36 8.78
C SER A 224 -11.90 9.52 8.20
N ILE A 225 -12.26 9.95 6.99
CA ILE A 225 -11.65 11.10 6.31
C ILE A 225 -12.69 12.21 6.28
N ILE A 226 -12.33 13.35 6.87
CA ILE A 226 -13.18 14.53 6.99
C ILE A 226 -12.53 15.67 6.20
N LEU A 227 -13.18 16.10 5.13
CA LEU A 227 -12.82 17.27 4.34
C LEU A 227 -13.62 18.48 4.84
N SER A 228 -12.91 19.49 5.32
CA SER A 228 -13.49 20.73 5.87
C SER A 228 -12.84 21.97 5.27
N ARG A 229 -13.50 23.12 5.44
CA ARG A 229 -12.91 24.42 5.12
C ARG A 229 -11.91 24.78 6.22
N SER A 230 -10.68 25.17 5.86
CA SER A 230 -9.71 25.68 6.84
C SER A 230 -9.82 27.20 7.00
N ILE A 231 -9.95 27.93 5.90
CA ILE A 231 -10.10 29.39 5.87
C ILE A 231 -11.14 29.83 4.81
N PRO A 232 -11.87 30.94 5.03
CA PRO A 232 -12.64 31.57 3.97
C PRO A 232 -11.69 32.10 2.90
N THR A 233 -11.75 31.55 1.70
CA THR A 233 -10.97 32.00 0.54
C THR A 233 -11.92 32.39 -0.59
N ASN A 234 -11.57 33.47 -1.29
CA ASN A 234 -12.23 33.98 -2.49
C ASN A 234 -11.81 33.09 -3.67
N TRP A 235 -12.07 31.80 -3.54
CA TRP A 235 -11.50 30.77 -4.39
C TRP A 235 -12.01 30.89 -5.83
N ASP A 236 -11.09 30.75 -6.77
CA ASP A 236 -11.31 30.91 -8.20
C ASP A 236 -12.22 29.81 -8.79
N SER A 237 -13.07 30.22 -9.72
CA SER A 237 -13.92 29.38 -10.56
C SER A 237 -13.17 28.31 -11.36
N SER A 238 -11.86 28.47 -11.59
CA SER A 238 -11.04 27.56 -12.40
C SER A 238 -10.83 26.17 -11.77
N TYR A 239 -10.92 26.05 -10.44
CA TYR A 239 -10.67 24.80 -9.71
C TYR A 239 -11.76 24.53 -8.66
N PRO A 240 -13.04 24.38 -9.01
CA PRO A 240 -14.15 24.46 -8.05
C PRO A 240 -14.08 23.41 -6.93
N CYS A 241 -13.41 22.28 -7.15
CA CYS A 241 -13.42 21.13 -6.26
C CYS A 241 -12.23 21.01 -5.32
N ARG A 242 -12.51 20.52 -4.11
CA ARG A 242 -11.57 20.13 -3.06
C ARG A 242 -11.72 18.64 -2.79
N TYR A 243 -10.64 18.00 -2.37
CA TYR A 243 -10.56 16.56 -2.22
C TYR A 243 -9.79 16.15 -0.97
N ALA A 244 -10.20 15.05 -0.35
CA ALA A 244 -9.41 14.32 0.64
C ALA A 244 -9.60 12.81 0.44
N PHE A 245 -8.51 12.05 0.49
CA PHE A 245 -8.54 10.61 0.24
C PHE A 245 -7.26 9.93 0.71
N LEU A 246 -7.33 8.61 0.89
CA LEU A 246 -6.16 7.75 1.05
C LEU A 246 -5.89 7.09 -0.30
N ALA A 247 -4.63 7.08 -0.75
CA ALA A 247 -4.27 6.44 -2.01
C ALA A 247 -2.95 5.68 -1.90
N GLU A 248 -2.86 4.61 -2.68
CA GLU A 248 -1.61 3.93 -2.99
C GLU A 248 -0.63 4.92 -3.67
N LYS A 249 0.62 4.91 -3.22
CA LYS A 249 1.65 5.87 -3.65
C LYS A 249 1.92 5.87 -5.15
N SER A 250 1.83 4.72 -5.80
CA SER A 250 2.01 4.57 -7.25
C SER A 250 0.81 5.06 -8.07
N GLU A 251 -0.37 5.18 -7.44
CA GLU A 251 -1.63 5.46 -8.14
C GLU A 251 -1.98 6.95 -8.15
N PHE A 252 -1.34 7.76 -7.31
CA PHE A 252 -1.54 9.20 -7.32
C PHE A 252 -0.25 9.98 -7.02
N THR A 253 0.11 10.86 -7.94
CA THR A 253 1.14 11.89 -7.77
C THR A 253 0.53 13.23 -8.11
N PHE A 254 0.72 14.23 -7.25
CA PHE A 254 0.19 15.55 -7.50
C PHE A 254 0.92 16.24 -8.66
N SER A 255 0.14 16.84 -9.54
CA SER A 255 0.59 17.64 -10.66
C SER A 255 -0.41 18.80 -10.80
N PRO A 256 0.05 20.06 -10.65
CA PRO A 256 -0.83 21.22 -10.69
C PRO A 256 -1.72 21.28 -11.94
N ASN A 257 -1.17 20.88 -13.08
CA ASN A 257 -1.84 21.01 -14.38
C ASN A 257 -2.88 19.90 -14.66
N THR A 258 -2.79 18.76 -13.98
CA THR A 258 -3.60 17.57 -14.34
C THR A 258 -4.44 17.03 -13.20
N SER A 259 -3.99 17.16 -11.95
CA SER A 259 -4.62 16.48 -10.81
C SER A 259 -6.07 16.90 -10.58
N PHE A 260 -6.41 18.17 -10.76
CA PHE A 260 -7.80 18.63 -10.58
C PHE A 260 -8.75 18.02 -11.61
N GLN A 261 -8.34 17.96 -12.89
CA GLN A 261 -9.12 17.34 -13.95
C GLN A 261 -9.22 15.82 -13.80
N GLN A 262 -8.14 15.18 -13.33
CA GLN A 262 -8.15 13.75 -13.03
C GLN A 262 -9.16 13.46 -11.90
N LEU A 263 -9.02 14.15 -10.77
CA LEU A 263 -9.87 13.97 -9.59
C LEU A 263 -11.34 14.37 -9.83
N SER A 264 -11.64 15.27 -10.77
CA SER A 264 -13.03 15.58 -11.11
C SER A 264 -13.77 14.38 -11.75
N ASN A 265 -13.03 13.48 -12.41
CA ASN A 265 -13.55 12.29 -13.07
C ASN A 265 -13.33 11.01 -12.25
N THR A 266 -12.64 11.10 -11.12
CA THR A 266 -12.36 9.98 -10.23
C THR A 266 -13.36 9.96 -9.08
N SER A 267 -14.00 8.81 -8.84
CA SER A 267 -14.85 8.59 -7.67
C SER A 267 -14.18 7.74 -6.59
N HIS A 268 -13.24 6.88 -6.99
CA HIS A 268 -12.52 5.98 -6.10
C HIS A 268 -11.05 5.92 -6.47
N LEU A 269 -10.19 5.69 -5.48
CA LEU A 269 -8.76 5.47 -5.69
C LEU A 269 -8.30 4.15 -5.04
N PRO A 270 -7.29 3.48 -5.61
CA PRO A 270 -6.73 2.27 -5.00
C PRO A 270 -6.01 2.57 -3.68
N VAL A 271 -6.14 1.64 -2.75
CA VAL A 271 -5.50 1.64 -1.43
C VAL A 271 -4.96 0.24 -1.16
N VAL A 272 -3.75 0.17 -0.60
CA VAL A 272 -3.12 -1.10 -0.21
C VAL A 272 -3.47 -1.44 1.23
N VAL A 273 -3.98 -2.65 1.43
CA VAL A 273 -4.33 -3.23 2.72
C VAL A 273 -3.39 -4.38 2.99
N ASN A 274 -2.77 -4.38 4.17
CA ASN A 274 -1.98 -5.49 4.65
C ASN A 274 -2.90 -6.61 5.13
N TRP A 275 -2.57 -7.85 4.78
CA TRP A 275 -3.16 -9.05 5.34
C TRP A 275 -2.07 -10.03 5.74
N GLU A 276 -2.35 -10.80 6.78
CA GLU A 276 -1.47 -11.84 7.27
C GLU A 276 -2.29 -13.00 7.80
N ILE A 277 -1.69 -14.18 7.78
CA ILE A 277 -2.24 -15.36 8.42
C ILE A 277 -1.77 -15.35 9.88
N GLY A 278 -2.73 -15.29 10.81
CA GLY A 278 -2.45 -15.32 12.25
C GLY A 278 -2.01 -16.68 12.79
N ASP A 279 -1.46 -16.67 14.01
CA ASP A 279 -0.77 -17.78 14.70
C ASP A 279 -1.63 -19.02 15.02
N HIS A 280 -2.95 -18.99 14.80
CA HIS A 280 -3.91 -20.03 15.21
C HIS A 280 -4.21 -21.10 14.15
N GLY A 281 -3.20 -21.48 13.37
CA GLY A 281 -3.23 -22.65 12.51
C GLY A 281 -1.84 -22.90 11.93
N PRO A 282 -1.43 -24.16 11.69
CA PRO A 282 -0.10 -24.41 11.16
C PRO A 282 0.03 -23.73 9.80
N CYS A 283 1.03 -22.87 9.63
CA CYS A 283 1.60 -22.57 8.31
C CYS A 283 2.03 -23.89 7.62
N ASP A 284 2.27 -24.95 8.42
CA ASP A 284 2.73 -26.26 8.00
C ASP A 284 1.66 -27.21 7.42
N LEU A 285 0.36 -26.87 7.45
CA LEU A 285 -0.65 -27.68 6.73
C LEU A 285 -0.54 -27.53 5.19
N GLU A 286 0.38 -26.68 4.74
CA GLU A 286 0.59 -26.30 3.34
C GLU A 286 1.54 -27.25 2.58
N GLN A 287 1.69 -28.50 3.01
CA GLN A 287 2.42 -29.53 2.26
C GLN A 287 1.79 -29.91 0.90
N ARG A 288 0.67 -29.27 0.49
CA ARG A 288 0.12 -29.39 -0.87
C ARG A 288 0.61 -28.31 -1.84
N SER A 289 1.27 -27.24 -1.37
CA SER A 289 1.89 -26.22 -2.21
C SER A 289 3.29 -25.93 -1.71
N LYS A 290 4.25 -26.82 -2.04
CA LYS A 290 5.63 -26.80 -1.50
C LYS A 290 6.50 -25.61 -1.94
N HIS A 291 5.94 -24.58 -2.59
CA HIS A 291 6.71 -23.52 -3.25
C HIS A 291 6.07 -22.12 -3.19
N VAL A 292 5.20 -21.84 -2.20
CA VAL A 292 4.61 -20.49 -2.04
C VAL A 292 4.95 -19.93 -0.67
N ASP A 293 5.67 -18.81 -0.66
CA ASP A 293 5.83 -18.01 0.55
C ASP A 293 4.57 -17.16 0.76
N PHE A 294 3.79 -17.51 1.78
CA PHE A 294 2.64 -16.73 2.24
C PHE A 294 3.08 -15.67 3.26
N ALA A 295 2.30 -14.59 3.38
CA ALA A 295 2.43 -13.62 4.46
C ALA A 295 2.04 -14.23 5.81
N CYS A 296 3.01 -14.88 6.45
CA CYS A 296 2.90 -15.52 7.75
C CYS A 296 3.62 -14.69 8.81
N LYS A 297 3.02 -14.59 10.00
CA LYS A 297 3.65 -13.93 11.14
C LYS A 297 4.77 -14.81 11.69
N GLY A 298 6.01 -14.35 11.55
CA GLY A 298 7.17 -15.00 12.16
C GLY A 298 7.20 -14.76 13.67
N THR A 299 7.27 -15.81 14.48
CA THR A 299 7.58 -15.68 15.91
C THR A 299 9.04 -15.30 16.07
N ALA A 300 9.33 -13.99 16.16
CA ALA A 300 10.57 -13.53 16.77
C ALA A 300 10.47 -13.73 18.28
N HIS A 301 10.69 -14.96 18.74
CA HIS A 301 11.04 -15.24 20.13
C HIS A 301 12.56 -15.37 20.21
N ALA A 302 13.20 -14.32 20.72
CA ALA A 302 14.50 -14.37 21.36
C ALA A 302 14.36 -13.77 22.76
#